data_AF-A0AA37F5E0-F1
#
_entry.id   AF-A0AA37F5E0-F1
#
_cell.length_a   1.000
_cell.length_b   1.000
_cell.length_c   1.000
_cell.angle_alpha   90.00
_cell.angle_beta   90.00
_cell.angle_gamma   90.00
#
_symmetry.space_group_name_H-M   'P 1'
#
loop_
_entity.id
_entity.type
_entity.pdbx_description
1 polymer ?
#
loop_
_entity_poly.entity_id
_entity_poly.type
_entity_poly.pdbx_seq_one_letter_code
_entity_poly.pdbx_strand_id
1 'polypeptide(L)'
;MTSWAVTGRGTLIGTVVGAVEGAIWWHAEGIAVIHLFLILLVPVPLGAMLAVRARLPRWWVTALAGPLAFAALVQALDALIPSHSAPELPEAFHVLPFVLAGVIGYAAVARIAASHGPRWPRIAAAVALSVLVAVILQGRAAIADWHKERAIAGLDLTVLGLGAHTYQSNGSVVWQDLQGGDLPAGLSMWYELRNTAGTVDIRSIDVTLVPASWGSAEELCTRPSAAASRRTCRPLPGNLWLRADEYGPVSVTAQRQETLIEVSAPSEAEARAALADLRPVTAQTVASYR
;
A
#
# COMPACT_ATOMS: atom_id res chain seq x y z
N MET A 1 33.83 21.63 18.30
CA MET A 1 33.37 20.57 17.36
C MET A 1 32.79 21.26 16.14
N THR A 2 33.24 20.93 14.92
CA THR A 2 32.73 21.55 13.69
C THR A 2 31.30 21.07 13.39
N SER A 3 30.53 21.87 12.65
CA SER A 3 29.14 21.53 12.29
C SER A 3 29.06 20.24 11.47
N TRP A 4 30.06 19.97 10.62
CA TRP A 4 30.18 18.73 9.85
C TRP A 4 30.40 17.50 10.72
N ALA A 5 31.21 17.60 11.77
CA ALA A 5 31.44 16.49 12.70
C ALA A 5 30.16 16.11 13.47
N VAL A 6 29.32 17.10 13.80
CA VAL A 6 28.03 16.88 14.48
C VAL A 6 27.05 16.17 13.53
N THR A 7 26.93 16.64 12.28
CA THR A 7 26.06 16.02 11.27
C THR A 7 26.53 14.60 10.91
N GLY A 8 27.83 14.37 10.74
CA GLY A 8 28.38 13.03 10.45
C GLY A 8 28.12 12.03 11.58
N ARG A 9 28.26 12.47 12.84
CA ARG A 9 27.92 11.64 14.01
C ARG A 9 26.42 11.35 14.08
N GLY A 10 25.57 12.35 13.84
CA GLY A 10 24.12 12.15 13.75
C GLY A 10 23.74 11.15 12.66
N THR A 11 24.39 11.24 11.50
CA THR A 11 24.19 10.30 10.37
C THR A 11 24.54 8.88 10.77
N LEU A 12 25.66 8.67 11.46
CA LEU A 12 26.08 7.33 11.91
C LEU A 12 25.09 6.75 12.95
N ILE A 13 24.63 7.57 13.90
CA ILE A 13 23.58 7.14 14.85
C ILE A 13 22.32 6.74 14.10
N GLY A 14 21.88 7.60 13.18
CA GLY A 14 20.69 7.38 12.36
C GLY A 14 20.77 6.11 11.51
N THR A 15 21.93 5.83 10.92
CA THR A 15 22.16 4.62 10.14
C THR A 15 22.00 3.36 11.00
N VAL A 16 22.60 3.35 12.20
CA VAL A 16 22.49 2.20 13.12
C VAL A 16 21.07 2.03 13.61
N VAL A 17 20.42 3.11 14.05
CA VAL A 17 19.02 3.07 14.53
C VAL A 17 18.09 2.59 13.41
N GLY A 18 18.19 3.17 12.22
CA GLY A 18 17.35 2.79 11.08
C GLY A 18 17.59 1.36 10.60
N ALA A 19 18.83 0.87 10.63
CA ALA A 19 19.13 -0.52 10.27
C ALA A 19 18.57 -1.52 11.29
N VAL A 20 18.68 -1.22 12.60
CA VAL A 20 18.11 -2.06 13.66
C VAL A 20 16.58 -2.09 13.57
N GLU A 21 15.93 -0.93 13.42
CA GLU A 21 14.48 -0.84 13.27
C GLU A 21 13.98 -1.55 12.01
N GLY A 22 14.64 -1.33 10.87
CA GLY A 22 14.28 -2.01 9.64
C GLY A 22 14.47 -3.52 9.74
N ALA A 23 15.49 -4.00 10.44
CA ALA A 23 15.67 -5.43 10.70
C ALA A 23 14.59 -5.99 11.65
N ILE A 24 14.18 -5.25 12.68
CA ILE A 24 13.07 -5.64 13.57
C ILE A 24 11.77 -5.71 12.77
N TRP A 25 11.48 -4.67 11.98
CA TRP A 25 10.29 -4.61 11.14
C TRP A 25 10.24 -5.79 10.16
N TRP A 26 11.36 -6.08 9.51
CA TRP A 26 11.54 -7.21 8.59
C TRP A 26 11.18 -8.56 9.22
N HIS A 27 11.60 -8.81 10.46
CA HIS A 27 11.37 -10.10 11.12
C HIS A 27 10.01 -10.22 11.83
N ALA A 28 9.25 -9.14 11.92
CA ALA A 28 8.02 -9.07 12.72
C ALA A 28 6.73 -9.12 11.89
N GLU A 29 6.79 -9.60 10.65
CA GLU A 29 5.63 -9.77 9.77
C GLU A 29 4.45 -10.44 10.51
N GLY A 30 3.34 -9.69 10.66
CA GLY A 30 2.07 -10.20 11.19
C GLY A 30 1.54 -9.58 12.49
N ILE A 31 2.25 -8.64 13.16
CA ILE A 31 1.76 -8.06 14.43
C ILE A 31 1.73 -6.52 14.41
N ALA A 32 0.77 -5.96 13.66
CA ALA A 32 0.56 -4.52 13.46
C ALA A 32 0.63 -3.64 14.74
N VAL A 33 0.13 -4.13 15.87
CA VAL A 33 0.04 -3.36 17.14
C VAL A 33 1.40 -3.25 17.86
N ILE A 34 2.30 -4.21 17.68
CA ILE A 34 3.61 -4.22 18.34
C ILE A 34 4.57 -3.19 17.70
N HIS A 35 4.39 -2.87 16.42
CA HIS A 35 5.30 -1.99 15.68
C HIS A 35 5.27 -0.53 16.15
N LEU A 36 4.11 0.01 16.55
CA LEU A 36 4.00 1.42 16.94
C LEU A 36 4.77 1.73 18.24
N PHE A 37 4.78 0.77 19.18
CA PHE A 37 5.53 0.88 20.43
C PHE A 37 7.02 0.59 20.22
N LEU A 38 7.37 -0.40 19.40
CA LEU A 38 8.78 -0.71 19.09
C LEU A 38 9.52 0.46 18.44
N ILE A 39 8.86 1.19 17.51
CA ILE A 39 9.40 2.37 16.80
C ILE A 39 9.86 3.49 17.75
N LEU A 40 9.41 3.51 19.01
CA LEU A 40 9.91 4.46 20.02
C LEU A 40 10.75 3.77 21.10
N LEU A 41 10.41 2.54 21.47
CA LEU A 41 11.00 1.83 22.60
C LEU A 41 12.45 1.41 22.33
N VAL A 42 12.82 1.14 21.07
CA VAL A 42 14.19 0.80 20.68
C VAL A 42 15.00 2.05 20.26
N PRO A 43 14.48 2.98 19.44
CA PRO A 43 15.26 4.13 18.97
C PRO A 43 15.64 5.13 20.07
N VAL A 44 14.81 5.27 21.11
CA VAL A 44 15.11 6.17 22.24
C VAL A 44 16.33 5.70 23.04
N PRO A 45 16.37 4.49 23.64
CA PRO A 45 17.53 4.04 24.40
C PRO A 45 18.77 3.84 23.51
N LEU A 46 18.60 3.28 22.31
CA LEU A 46 19.70 3.10 21.36
C LEU A 46 20.28 4.44 20.92
N GLY A 47 19.43 5.38 20.52
CA GLY A 47 19.82 6.74 20.14
C GLY A 47 20.49 7.49 21.28
N ALA A 48 20.01 7.35 22.52
CA ALA A 48 20.63 7.93 23.70
C ALA A 48 22.04 7.37 23.93
N MET A 49 22.19 6.05 23.96
CA MET A 49 23.47 5.37 24.15
C MET A 49 24.48 5.81 23.08
N LEU A 50 24.07 5.81 21.81
CA LEU A 50 24.93 6.18 20.69
C LEU A 50 25.27 7.68 20.70
N ALA A 51 24.32 8.57 21.05
CA ALA A 51 24.56 10.01 21.15
C ALA A 51 25.56 10.36 22.26
N VAL A 52 25.47 9.67 23.41
CA VAL A 52 26.45 9.80 24.51
C VAL A 52 27.82 9.32 24.06
N ARG A 53 27.92 8.13 23.45
CA ARG A 53 29.20 7.58 22.94
C ARG A 53 29.82 8.45 21.85
N ALA A 54 28.99 8.99 20.95
CA ALA A 54 29.41 9.93 19.92
C ALA A 54 29.71 11.33 20.48
N ARG A 55 29.56 11.57 21.79
CA ARG A 55 29.83 12.85 22.46
C ARG A 55 29.10 14.02 21.79
N LEU A 56 27.84 13.83 21.40
CA LEU A 56 27.06 14.90 20.80
C LEU A 56 26.76 16.01 21.83
N PRO A 57 26.86 17.30 21.45
CA PRO A 57 26.40 18.38 22.30
C PRO A 57 24.90 18.25 22.51
N ARG A 58 24.44 18.40 23.77
CA ARG A 58 23.02 18.23 24.14
C ARG A 58 22.45 16.89 23.64
N TRP A 59 23.19 15.80 23.88
CA TRP A 59 22.83 14.45 23.47
C TRP A 59 21.39 14.07 23.82
N TRP A 60 20.84 14.61 24.93
CA TRP A 60 19.45 14.42 25.33
C TRP A 60 18.42 14.94 24.29
N VAL A 61 18.72 16.02 23.57
CA VAL A 61 17.88 16.52 22.47
C VAL A 61 17.88 15.51 21.33
N THR A 62 19.05 14.96 21.00
CA THR A 62 19.16 13.93 19.94
C THR A 62 18.46 12.63 20.35
N ALA A 63 18.53 12.26 21.63
CA ALA A 63 17.87 11.09 22.18
C ALA A 63 16.34 11.18 22.16
N LEU A 64 15.75 12.38 22.29
CA LEU A 64 14.30 12.57 22.33
C LEU A 64 13.73 12.98 20.97
N ALA A 65 14.31 14.00 20.32
CA ALA A 65 13.81 14.50 19.05
C ALA A 65 14.24 13.63 17.85
N GLY A 66 15.34 12.89 17.97
CA GLY A 66 15.81 11.95 16.94
C GLY A 66 14.77 10.87 16.63
N PRO A 67 14.30 10.10 17.64
CA PRO A 67 13.23 9.12 17.47
C PRO A 67 11.92 9.70 16.92
N LEU A 68 11.53 10.91 17.34
CA LEU A 68 10.33 11.57 16.82
C LEU A 68 10.47 11.94 15.34
N ALA A 69 11.62 12.52 14.96
CA ALA A 69 11.94 12.82 13.57
C ALA A 69 12.00 11.55 12.73
N PHE A 70 12.63 10.50 13.27
CA PHE A 70 12.70 9.18 12.66
C PHE A 70 11.29 8.61 12.42
N ALA A 71 10.44 8.52 13.43
CA ALA A 71 9.09 7.97 13.31
C ALA A 71 8.23 8.76 12.30
N ALA A 72 8.33 10.10 12.32
CA ALA A 72 7.63 10.95 11.36
C ALA A 72 8.13 10.73 9.92
N LEU A 73 9.44 10.59 9.74
CA LEU A 73 10.04 10.31 8.43
C LEU A 73 9.75 8.89 7.94
N VAL A 74 9.71 7.89 8.82
CA VAL A 74 9.30 6.52 8.43
C VAL A 74 7.89 6.56 7.85
N GLN A 75 6.93 7.21 8.52
CA GLN A 75 5.56 7.33 7.99
C GLN A 75 5.49 8.09 6.65
N ALA A 76 6.31 9.14 6.50
CA ALA A 76 6.38 9.88 5.25
C ALA A 76 7.01 9.04 4.12
N LEU A 77 8.16 8.42 4.37
CA LEU A 77 8.86 7.62 3.36
C LEU A 77 8.09 6.36 2.99
N ASP A 78 7.39 5.73 3.93
CA ASP A 78 6.50 4.61 3.67
C ASP A 78 5.36 4.99 2.71
N ALA A 79 4.83 6.22 2.83
CA ALA A 79 3.84 6.74 1.89
C ALA A 79 4.39 6.92 0.45
N LEU A 80 5.71 6.98 0.27
CA LEU A 80 6.34 7.09 -1.05
C LEU A 80 6.61 5.73 -1.70
N ILE A 81 6.62 4.66 -0.91
CA ILE A 81 6.95 3.32 -1.37
C ILE A 81 5.64 2.64 -1.81
N PRO A 82 5.61 1.97 -2.97
CA PRO A 82 4.42 1.21 -3.36
C PRO A 82 4.12 0.16 -2.29
N SER A 83 2.83 -0.12 -2.04
CA SER A 83 2.42 -1.14 -1.07
C SER A 83 3.13 -2.47 -1.37
N HIS A 84 3.28 -3.33 -0.36
CA HIS A 84 4.01 -4.63 -0.43
C HIS A 84 3.50 -5.59 -1.52
N SER A 85 2.44 -5.21 -2.23
CA SER A 85 1.93 -5.83 -3.45
C SER A 85 2.70 -5.48 -4.73
N ALA A 86 3.81 -4.72 -4.67
CA ALA A 86 4.73 -4.52 -5.79
C ALA A 86 5.92 -5.52 -5.70
N PRO A 87 5.85 -6.67 -6.39
CA PRO A 87 6.78 -7.79 -6.16
C PRO A 87 8.13 -7.62 -6.85
N GLU A 88 8.33 -6.55 -7.61
CA GLU A 88 9.58 -6.29 -8.31
C GLU A 88 10.66 -5.70 -7.40
N LEU A 89 10.30 -5.24 -6.19
CA LEU A 89 11.27 -4.71 -5.25
C LEU A 89 11.87 -5.86 -4.43
N PRO A 90 13.20 -6.08 -4.51
CA PRO A 90 13.85 -7.02 -3.61
C PRO A 90 13.49 -6.69 -2.16
N GLU A 91 13.23 -7.74 -1.38
CA GLU A 91 12.91 -7.69 0.04
C GLU A 91 13.72 -6.66 0.86
N ALA A 92 15.02 -6.52 0.56
CA ALA A 92 15.91 -5.55 1.17
C ALA A 92 15.48 -4.07 1.01
N PHE A 93 14.68 -3.73 0.00
CA PHE A 93 14.17 -2.38 -0.23
C PHE A 93 13.12 -1.96 0.80
N HIS A 94 12.50 -2.90 1.53
CA HIS A 94 11.57 -2.56 2.61
C HIS A 94 12.29 -2.00 3.86
N VAL A 95 13.58 -2.32 4.04
CA VAL A 95 14.43 -1.77 5.12
C VAL A 95 14.93 -0.35 4.81
N LEU A 96 15.03 -0.02 3.52
CA LEU A 96 15.55 1.27 3.04
C LEU A 96 14.86 2.52 3.65
N PRO A 97 13.51 2.63 3.72
CA PRO A 97 12.87 3.78 4.35
C PRO A 97 13.29 3.99 5.81
N PHE A 98 13.54 2.93 6.56
CA PHE A 98 13.99 3.03 7.95
C PHE A 98 15.42 3.59 8.02
N VAL A 99 16.33 3.08 7.20
CA VAL A 99 17.71 3.59 7.16
C VAL A 99 17.73 5.07 6.75
N LEU A 100 16.97 5.45 5.72
CA LEU A 100 16.87 6.83 5.24
C LEU A 100 16.25 7.76 6.29
N ALA A 101 15.14 7.35 6.91
CA ALA A 101 14.52 8.10 8.00
C ALA A 101 15.49 8.32 9.17
N GLY A 102 16.26 7.28 9.52
CA GLY A 102 17.28 7.33 10.56
C GLY A 102 18.36 8.35 10.22
N VAL A 103 18.97 8.22 9.03
CA VAL A 103 20.01 9.13 8.54
C VAL A 103 19.52 10.57 8.53
N ILE A 104 18.39 10.86 7.89
CA ILE A 104 17.88 12.22 7.72
C ILE A 104 17.47 12.81 9.08
N GLY A 105 16.71 12.05 9.87
CA GLY A 105 16.17 12.50 11.16
C GLY A 105 17.28 12.82 12.17
N TYR A 106 18.20 11.89 12.40
CA TYR A 106 19.26 12.09 13.38
C TYR A 106 20.32 13.10 12.90
N ALA A 107 20.62 13.19 11.61
CA ALA A 107 21.51 14.23 11.08
C ALA A 107 20.91 15.63 11.25
N ALA A 108 19.61 15.80 10.97
CA ALA A 108 18.90 17.05 11.15
C ALA A 108 18.84 17.44 12.63
N VAL A 109 18.44 16.52 13.51
CA VAL A 109 18.33 16.79 14.96
C VAL A 109 19.70 17.07 15.58
N ALA A 110 20.76 16.33 15.22
CA ALA A 110 22.10 16.62 15.71
C ALA A 110 22.55 18.03 15.27
N ARG A 111 22.22 18.43 14.04
CA ARG A 111 22.50 19.78 13.54
C ARG A 111 21.71 20.87 14.28
N ILE A 112 20.44 20.60 14.61
CA ILE A 112 19.59 21.48 15.44
C ILE A 112 20.17 21.61 16.86
N ALA A 113 20.65 20.49 17.43
CA ALA A 113 21.18 20.42 18.78
C ALA A 113 22.60 20.99 18.93
N ALA A 114 23.30 21.28 17.83
CA ALA A 114 24.64 21.84 17.83
C ALA A 114 24.71 23.10 18.72
N SER A 115 25.71 23.19 19.59
CA SER A 115 25.85 24.32 20.53
C SER A 115 26.47 25.55 19.87
N HIS A 116 27.38 25.36 18.91
CA HIS A 116 28.14 26.43 18.26
C HIS A 116 27.65 26.73 16.83
N GLY A 117 27.83 27.97 16.38
CA GLY A 117 27.47 28.42 15.04
C GLY A 117 26.16 29.23 14.95
N PRO A 118 25.87 29.80 13.77
CA PRO A 118 24.71 30.64 13.54
C PRO A 118 23.40 29.88 13.75
N ARG A 119 22.35 30.59 14.20
CA ARG A 119 21.02 30.00 14.44
C ARG A 119 20.27 29.64 13.16
N TRP A 120 20.53 30.37 12.07
CA TRP A 120 19.82 30.20 10.79
C TRP A 120 19.89 28.79 10.19
N PRO A 121 21.04 28.12 10.09
CA PRO A 121 21.10 26.74 9.61
C PRO A 121 20.32 25.73 10.47
N ARG A 122 20.12 26.02 11.77
CA ARG A 122 19.35 25.16 12.68
C ARG A 122 17.86 25.32 12.43
N ILE A 123 17.41 26.56 12.30
CA ILE A 123 16.03 26.90 11.94
C ILE A 123 15.71 26.31 10.56
N ALA A 124 16.60 26.50 9.57
CA ALA A 124 16.43 25.95 8.24
C ALA A 124 16.32 24.41 8.26
N ALA A 125 17.14 23.72 9.04
CA ALA A 125 17.05 22.26 9.19
C ALA A 125 15.72 21.81 9.82
N ALA A 126 15.26 22.50 10.87
CA ALA A 126 13.99 22.20 11.51
C ALA A 126 12.80 22.45 10.57
N VAL A 127 12.79 23.60 9.88
CA VAL A 127 11.74 23.94 8.91
C VAL A 127 11.75 22.98 7.73
N ALA A 128 12.91 22.66 7.16
CA ALA A 128 13.01 21.74 6.04
C ALA A 128 12.50 20.34 6.39
N LEU A 129 12.85 19.83 7.58
CA LEU A 129 12.35 18.55 8.07
C LEU A 129 10.82 18.55 8.25
N SER A 130 10.28 19.58 8.89
CA SER A 130 8.84 19.71 9.10
C SER A 130 8.07 19.85 7.78
N VAL A 131 8.56 20.67 6.85
CA VAL A 131 7.96 20.86 5.52
C VAL A 131 8.03 19.57 4.72
N LEU A 132 9.15 18.85 4.73
CA LEU A 132 9.30 17.57 4.03
C LEU A 132 8.25 16.56 4.50
N VAL A 133 8.14 16.35 5.82
CA VAL A 133 7.14 15.44 6.40
C VAL A 133 5.72 15.90 6.06
N ALA A 134 5.41 17.18 6.23
CA ALA A 134 4.07 17.71 5.97
C ALA A 134 3.66 17.56 4.50
N VAL A 135 4.54 17.90 3.56
CA VAL A 135 4.27 17.80 2.12
C VAL A 135 4.01 16.34 1.71
N ILE A 136 4.84 15.41 2.18
CA ILE A 136 4.66 13.98 1.84
C ILE A 136 3.36 13.44 2.43
N LEU A 137 3.07 13.72 3.71
CA LEU A 137 1.85 13.24 4.35
C LEU A 137 0.58 13.84 3.74
N GLN A 138 0.61 15.12 3.34
CA GLN A 138 -0.49 15.75 2.60
C GLN A 138 -0.66 15.15 1.21
N GLY A 139 0.44 14.78 0.55
CA GLY A 139 0.45 14.16 -0.77
C GLY A 139 0.14 12.66 -0.77
N ARG A 140 0.05 12.00 0.40
CA ARG A 140 -0.05 10.54 0.54
C ARG A 140 -1.14 9.91 -0.33
N ALA A 141 -2.31 10.54 -0.37
CA ALA A 141 -3.43 10.04 -1.18
C ALA A 141 -3.11 10.08 -2.67
N ALA A 142 -2.56 11.19 -3.16
CA ALA A 142 -2.16 11.33 -4.56
C ALA A 142 -1.01 10.38 -4.94
N ILE A 143 -0.06 10.13 -4.02
CA ILE A 143 1.04 9.18 -4.23
C ILE A 143 0.50 7.73 -4.29
N ALA A 144 -0.44 7.38 -3.41
CA ALA A 144 -1.09 6.07 -3.44
C ALA A 144 -1.87 5.87 -4.74
N ASP A 145 -2.65 6.87 -5.15
CA ASP A 145 -3.41 6.85 -6.41
C ASP A 145 -2.45 6.71 -7.62
N TRP A 146 -1.30 7.41 -7.62
CA TRP A 146 -0.26 7.33 -8.66
C TRP A 146 0.40 5.95 -8.77
N HIS A 147 0.69 5.31 -7.62
CA HIS A 147 1.25 3.95 -7.60
C HIS A 147 0.24 2.93 -8.09
N LYS A 148 -1.01 3.05 -7.63
CA LYS A 148 -2.10 2.17 -8.02
C LYS A 148 -2.44 2.30 -9.50
N GLU A 149 -2.43 3.51 -10.05
CA GLU A 149 -2.59 3.75 -11.49
C GLU A 149 -1.52 3.02 -12.30
N ARG A 150 -0.25 3.12 -11.91
CA ARG A 150 0.86 2.40 -12.58
C ARG A 150 0.72 0.90 -12.47
N ALA A 151 0.37 0.39 -11.29
CA ALA A 151 0.17 -1.03 -11.08
C ALA A 151 -0.94 -1.57 -12.00
N ILE A 152 -2.07 -0.86 -12.10
CA ILE A 152 -3.17 -1.22 -13.01
C ILE A 152 -2.73 -1.15 -14.47
N ALA A 153 -2.01 -0.09 -14.86
CA ALA A 153 -1.52 0.07 -16.23
C ALA A 153 -0.51 -1.03 -16.63
N GLY A 154 0.19 -1.62 -15.67
CA GLY A 154 1.13 -2.73 -15.89
C GLY A 154 0.47 -4.10 -16.06
N LEU A 155 -0.84 -4.25 -15.82
CA LEU A 155 -1.54 -5.54 -15.92
C LEU A 155 -1.81 -6.01 -17.36
N ASP A 156 -1.56 -5.16 -18.36
CA ASP A 156 -1.79 -5.44 -19.78
C ASP A 156 -3.18 -6.03 -20.07
N LEU A 157 -4.21 -5.45 -19.44
CA LEU A 157 -5.61 -5.82 -19.61
C LEU A 157 -6.47 -4.59 -19.91
N THR A 158 -7.60 -4.81 -20.60
CA THR A 158 -8.61 -3.76 -20.73
C THR A 158 -9.36 -3.62 -19.41
N VAL A 159 -9.20 -2.47 -18.75
CA VAL A 159 -9.85 -2.18 -17.47
C VAL A 159 -11.33 -1.87 -17.70
N LEU A 160 -12.21 -2.64 -17.07
CA LEU A 160 -13.66 -2.56 -17.21
C LEU A 160 -14.32 -2.25 -15.87
N GLY A 161 -14.99 -1.11 -15.75
CA GLY A 161 -15.68 -0.69 -14.53
C GLY A 161 -17.19 -0.60 -14.70
N LEU A 162 -17.92 -0.63 -13.58
CA LEU A 162 -19.36 -0.40 -13.54
C LEU A 162 -19.69 1.10 -13.63
N GLY A 163 -20.86 1.42 -14.20
CA GLY A 163 -21.31 2.80 -14.38
C GLY A 163 -21.62 3.50 -13.05
N ALA A 164 -21.10 4.70 -12.85
CA ALA A 164 -21.25 5.48 -11.61
C ALA A 164 -22.69 5.91 -11.27
N HIS A 165 -23.61 5.80 -12.24
CA HIS A 165 -25.02 6.14 -12.06
C HIS A 165 -25.78 5.11 -11.22
N THR A 166 -25.41 3.84 -11.34
CA THR A 166 -26.09 2.72 -10.64
C THR A 166 -25.25 2.21 -9.47
N TYR A 167 -23.93 2.29 -9.60
CA TYR A 167 -22.98 1.73 -8.66
C TYR A 167 -22.10 2.81 -8.06
N GLN A 168 -21.80 2.69 -6.77
CA GLN A 168 -20.76 3.47 -6.11
C GLN A 168 -19.55 2.56 -5.89
N SER A 169 -18.39 2.96 -6.40
CA SER A 169 -17.15 2.25 -6.08
C SER A 169 -16.84 2.38 -4.60
N ASN A 170 -16.45 1.28 -3.95
CA ASN A 170 -16.03 1.20 -2.55
C ASN A 170 -14.54 0.81 -2.43
N GLY A 171 -13.83 0.76 -3.55
CA GLY A 171 -12.40 0.51 -3.57
C GLY A 171 -11.96 -0.37 -4.73
N SER A 172 -10.65 -0.55 -4.81
CA SER A 172 -10.03 -1.51 -5.72
C SER A 172 -8.63 -1.89 -5.23
N VAL A 173 -8.21 -3.09 -5.59
CA VAL A 173 -6.89 -3.63 -5.26
C VAL A 173 -6.30 -4.33 -6.48
N VAL A 174 -5.03 -4.07 -6.74
CA VAL A 174 -4.21 -4.93 -7.60
C VAL A 174 -3.67 -6.03 -6.70
N TRP A 175 -4.01 -7.27 -7.01
CA TRP A 175 -3.51 -8.43 -6.30
C TRP A 175 -2.55 -9.20 -7.19
N GLN A 176 -1.54 -9.77 -6.56
CA GLN A 176 -0.59 -10.67 -7.17
C GLN A 176 -0.33 -11.76 -6.15
N ASP A 177 -0.27 -13.01 -6.58
CA ASP A 177 0.00 -14.10 -5.66
C ASP A 177 1.45 -14.03 -5.17
N LEU A 178 1.62 -13.55 -3.94
CA LEU A 178 2.92 -13.38 -3.30
C LEU A 178 3.49 -14.71 -2.77
N GLN A 179 2.70 -15.78 -2.72
CA GLN A 179 3.12 -17.08 -2.20
C GLN A 179 3.47 -18.10 -3.30
N GLY A 180 3.61 -17.64 -4.55
CA GLY A 180 4.04 -18.49 -5.67
C GLY A 180 2.96 -19.44 -6.17
N GLY A 181 1.68 -19.15 -5.93
CA GLY A 181 0.60 -19.83 -6.64
C GLY A 181 0.46 -19.35 -8.09
N ASP A 182 -0.20 -20.16 -8.92
CA ASP A 182 -0.37 -19.97 -10.37
C ASP A 182 -1.35 -18.83 -10.76
N LEU A 183 -1.63 -17.89 -9.85
CA LEU A 183 -2.58 -16.80 -10.07
C LEU A 183 -1.85 -15.57 -10.64
N PRO A 184 -2.28 -15.04 -11.81
CA PRO A 184 -1.63 -13.94 -12.48
C PRO A 184 -1.93 -12.67 -11.69
N ALA A 185 -1.16 -11.61 -11.90
CA ALA A 185 -1.56 -10.33 -11.38
C ALA A 185 -2.95 -9.95 -11.94
N GLY A 186 -3.83 -9.46 -11.07
CA GLY A 186 -5.21 -9.15 -11.39
C GLY A 186 -5.69 -7.90 -10.67
N LEU A 187 -6.88 -7.46 -11.05
CA LEU A 187 -7.53 -6.29 -10.47
C LEU A 187 -8.89 -6.70 -9.91
N SER A 188 -9.12 -6.45 -8.63
CA SER A 188 -10.45 -6.56 -8.02
C SER A 188 -10.97 -5.18 -7.67
N MET A 189 -12.24 -4.95 -7.98
CA MET A 189 -12.96 -3.71 -7.71
C MET A 189 -14.25 -4.04 -6.98
N TRP A 190 -14.56 -3.28 -5.93
CA TRP A 190 -15.76 -3.46 -5.12
C TRP A 190 -16.72 -2.30 -5.37
N TYR A 191 -17.99 -2.63 -5.53
CA TYR A 191 -19.06 -1.69 -5.79
C TYR A 191 -20.22 -1.92 -4.86
N GLU A 192 -20.88 -0.85 -4.45
CA GLU A 192 -22.12 -0.89 -3.69
C GLU A 192 -23.26 -0.35 -4.56
N LEU A 193 -24.46 -0.90 -4.38
CA LEU A 193 -25.64 -0.42 -5.10
C LEU A 193 -26.11 0.91 -4.49
N ARG A 194 -26.27 1.95 -5.33
CA ARG A 194 -26.96 3.17 -4.90
C ARG A 194 -28.45 2.87 -4.82
N ASN A 195 -29.06 3.01 -3.66
CA ASN A 195 -30.52 2.96 -3.61
C ASN A 195 -31.14 4.27 -4.15
N THR A 196 -32.43 4.23 -4.47
CA THR A 196 -33.18 5.37 -5.03
C THR A 196 -33.29 6.58 -4.10
N ALA A 197 -32.98 6.42 -2.81
CA ALA A 197 -32.90 7.50 -1.84
C ALA A 197 -31.47 8.08 -1.69
N GLY A 198 -30.51 7.63 -2.51
CA GLY A 198 -29.11 8.04 -2.42
C GLY A 198 -28.36 7.46 -1.20
N THR A 199 -28.96 6.49 -0.51
CA THR A 199 -28.31 5.74 0.57
C THR A 199 -27.69 4.45 0.03
N VAL A 200 -26.61 4.02 0.66
CA VAL A 200 -25.82 2.85 0.25
C VAL A 200 -26.50 1.57 0.73
N ASP A 201 -26.81 0.64 -0.17
CA ASP A 201 -27.21 -0.73 0.19
C ASP A 201 -25.94 -1.57 0.41
N ILE A 202 -25.92 -2.42 1.44
CA ILE A 202 -24.75 -3.24 1.84
C ILE A 202 -24.47 -4.36 0.81
N ARG A 203 -25.29 -4.48 -0.23
CA ARG A 203 -25.06 -5.41 -1.34
C ARG A 203 -23.83 -4.97 -2.14
N SER A 204 -22.75 -5.71 -1.96
CA SER A 204 -21.52 -5.54 -2.72
C SER A 204 -21.55 -6.36 -4.02
N ILE A 205 -21.04 -5.76 -5.09
CA ILE A 205 -20.69 -6.42 -6.33
C ILE A 205 -19.18 -6.34 -6.48
N ASP A 206 -18.57 -7.50 -6.68
CA ASP A 206 -17.13 -7.60 -6.83
C ASP A 206 -16.82 -7.92 -8.30
N VAL A 207 -16.01 -7.08 -8.93
CA VAL A 207 -15.56 -7.28 -10.30
C VAL A 207 -14.08 -7.60 -10.27
N THR A 208 -13.72 -8.81 -10.69
CA THR A 208 -12.33 -9.25 -10.82
C THR A 208 -11.96 -9.36 -12.30
N LEU A 209 -10.85 -8.74 -12.66
CA LEU A 209 -10.29 -8.75 -14.01
C LEU A 209 -8.93 -9.43 -13.98
N VAL A 210 -8.72 -10.37 -14.91
CA VAL A 210 -7.41 -11.02 -15.13
C VAL A 210 -7.10 -11.07 -16.63
N PRO A 211 -5.82 -11.13 -17.02
CA PRO A 211 -5.44 -11.23 -18.43
C PRO A 211 -6.02 -12.49 -19.10
N ALA A 212 -6.49 -12.37 -20.33
CA ALA A 212 -7.00 -13.51 -21.10
C ALA A 212 -5.92 -14.52 -21.49
N SER A 213 -4.64 -14.14 -21.44
CA SER A 213 -3.51 -15.06 -21.58
C SER A 213 -3.49 -16.15 -20.50
N TRP A 214 -4.22 -15.96 -19.40
CA TRP A 214 -4.26 -16.91 -18.30
C TRP A 214 -5.22 -18.09 -18.50
N GLY A 215 -6.13 -18.00 -19.47
CA GLY A 215 -7.02 -19.12 -19.79
C GLY A 215 -8.36 -18.69 -20.39
N SER A 216 -9.37 -19.53 -20.17
CA SER A 216 -10.75 -19.30 -20.60
C SER A 216 -11.69 -18.95 -19.44
N ALA A 217 -12.89 -18.47 -19.76
CA ALA A 217 -13.93 -18.24 -18.76
C ALA A 217 -14.31 -19.53 -18.00
N GLU A 218 -14.27 -20.68 -18.68
CA GLU A 218 -14.50 -22.00 -18.09
C GLU A 218 -13.43 -22.33 -17.05
N GLU A 219 -12.16 -22.14 -17.39
CA GLU A 219 -11.02 -22.40 -16.51
C GLU A 219 -11.04 -21.48 -15.28
N LEU A 220 -11.33 -20.17 -15.47
CA LEU A 220 -11.50 -19.23 -14.36
C LEU A 220 -12.65 -19.64 -13.43
N CYS A 221 -13.77 -20.12 -13.97
CA CYS A 221 -14.88 -20.63 -13.17
C CYS A 221 -14.44 -21.84 -12.34
N THR A 222 -13.91 -22.86 -13.01
CA THR A 222 -13.64 -24.19 -12.44
C THR A 222 -12.41 -24.24 -11.54
N ARG A 223 -11.58 -23.19 -11.54
CA ARG A 223 -10.36 -23.16 -10.73
C ARG A 223 -10.67 -23.30 -9.23
N PRO A 224 -9.94 -24.16 -8.51
CA PRO A 224 -10.07 -24.26 -7.06
C PRO A 224 -9.72 -22.91 -6.43
N SER A 225 -10.56 -22.41 -5.54
CA SER A 225 -10.15 -21.32 -4.64
C SER A 225 -9.65 -21.90 -3.34
N ALA A 226 -8.79 -21.17 -2.64
CA ALA A 226 -8.33 -21.55 -1.30
C ALA A 226 -9.47 -21.74 -0.28
N ALA A 227 -10.66 -21.16 -0.52
CA ALA A 227 -11.86 -21.42 0.26
C ALA A 227 -12.52 -22.74 -0.20
N ALA A 228 -12.47 -23.75 0.67
CA ALA A 228 -12.97 -25.12 0.45
C ALA A 228 -14.50 -25.24 0.45
N SER A 229 -15.22 -24.37 -0.25
CA SER A 229 -16.67 -24.53 -0.47
C SER A 229 -16.94 -25.47 -1.65
N ARG A 230 -18.02 -26.25 -1.58
CA ARG A 230 -18.52 -27.05 -2.71
C ARG A 230 -19.07 -26.10 -3.77
N ARG A 231 -18.20 -25.71 -4.71
CA ARG A 231 -18.58 -24.83 -5.82
C ARG A 231 -19.03 -25.66 -7.00
N THR A 232 -20.11 -25.23 -7.65
CA THR A 232 -20.57 -25.83 -8.91
C THR A 232 -20.41 -24.80 -10.03
N CYS A 233 -19.70 -25.20 -11.09
CA CYS A 233 -19.58 -24.42 -12.31
C CYS A 233 -20.45 -25.03 -13.40
N ARG A 234 -21.20 -24.19 -14.10
CA ARG A 234 -22.02 -24.60 -15.24
C ARG A 234 -22.00 -23.55 -16.35
N PRO A 235 -22.11 -23.97 -17.62
CA PRO A 235 -22.19 -23.03 -18.73
C PRO A 235 -23.52 -22.28 -18.75
N LEU A 236 -23.47 -21.06 -19.29
CA LEU A 236 -24.60 -20.18 -19.60
C LEU A 236 -24.54 -19.75 -21.08
N PRO A 237 -25.65 -19.31 -21.68
CA PRO A 237 -25.64 -18.81 -23.06
C PRO A 237 -24.66 -17.65 -23.26
N GLY A 238 -23.95 -17.65 -24.40
CA GLY A 238 -23.05 -16.56 -24.79
C GLY A 238 -21.63 -16.63 -24.22
N ASN A 239 -21.06 -17.83 -24.10
CA ASN A 239 -19.72 -18.06 -23.54
C ASN A 239 -19.56 -17.53 -22.10
N LEU A 240 -20.64 -17.65 -21.33
CA LEU A 240 -20.69 -17.28 -19.92
C LEU A 240 -20.62 -18.54 -19.07
N TRP A 241 -20.05 -18.42 -17.89
CA TRP A 241 -19.97 -19.52 -16.93
C TRP A 241 -20.42 -19.04 -15.56
N LEU A 242 -21.31 -19.81 -14.94
CA LEU A 242 -21.84 -19.52 -13.61
C LEU A 242 -21.14 -20.37 -12.57
N ARG A 243 -20.60 -19.72 -11.55
CA ARG A 243 -20.14 -20.35 -10.32
C ARG A 243 -21.13 -20.05 -9.20
N ALA A 244 -21.77 -21.10 -8.69
CA ALA A 244 -22.60 -21.00 -7.49
C ALA A 244 -21.84 -21.58 -6.30
N ASP A 245 -21.77 -20.79 -5.22
CA ASP A 245 -21.32 -21.23 -3.91
C ASP A 245 -22.57 -21.56 -3.05
N GLU A 246 -22.52 -22.66 -2.30
CA GLU A 246 -23.65 -23.14 -1.48
C GLU A 246 -24.08 -22.13 -0.41
N TYR A 247 -23.14 -21.31 0.06
CA TYR A 247 -23.37 -20.31 1.12
C TYR A 247 -22.85 -18.91 0.75
N GLY A 248 -22.46 -18.71 -0.50
CA GLY A 248 -21.76 -17.51 -0.95
C GLY A 248 -22.46 -16.78 -2.10
N PRO A 249 -21.89 -15.65 -2.54
CA PRO A 249 -22.36 -14.95 -3.71
C PRO A 249 -22.22 -15.83 -4.97
N VAL A 250 -23.01 -15.49 -5.98
CA VAL A 250 -22.98 -16.13 -7.28
C VAL A 250 -22.03 -15.34 -8.17
N SER A 251 -21.10 -16.03 -8.84
CA SER A 251 -20.14 -15.40 -9.74
C SER A 251 -20.42 -15.78 -11.18
N VAL A 252 -20.45 -14.79 -12.07
CA VAL A 252 -20.53 -15.00 -13.51
C VAL A 252 -19.18 -14.65 -14.12
N THR A 253 -18.63 -15.59 -14.87
CA THR A 253 -17.36 -15.44 -15.58
C THR A 253 -17.59 -15.30 -17.08
N ALA A 254 -16.80 -14.45 -17.70
CA ALA A 254 -16.88 -14.14 -19.12
C ALA A 254 -15.50 -13.75 -19.65
N GLN A 255 -15.35 -13.78 -20.97
CA GLN A 255 -14.18 -13.23 -21.64
C GLN A 255 -14.61 -12.08 -22.55
N ARG A 256 -13.92 -10.94 -22.46
CA ARG A 256 -14.12 -9.79 -23.33
C ARG A 256 -12.77 -9.28 -23.80
N GLN A 257 -12.52 -9.42 -25.11
CA GLN A 257 -11.23 -9.06 -25.70
C GLN A 257 -10.08 -9.77 -24.97
N GLU A 258 -9.15 -9.01 -24.40
CA GLU A 258 -7.95 -9.48 -23.71
C GLU A 258 -8.15 -9.62 -22.19
N THR A 259 -9.39 -9.48 -21.71
CA THR A 259 -9.71 -9.54 -20.28
C THR A 259 -10.69 -10.69 -19.98
N LEU A 260 -10.32 -11.55 -19.03
CA LEU A 260 -11.26 -12.42 -18.34
C LEU A 260 -11.87 -11.65 -17.17
N ILE A 261 -13.18 -11.80 -17.03
CA ILE A 261 -13.99 -11.04 -16.09
C ILE A 261 -14.69 -12.05 -15.20
N GLU A 262 -14.66 -11.82 -13.90
CA GLU A 262 -15.54 -12.45 -12.92
C GLU A 262 -16.36 -11.36 -12.22
N VAL A 263 -17.67 -11.50 -12.24
CA VAL A 263 -18.60 -10.62 -11.49
C VAL A 263 -19.28 -11.44 -10.42
N SER A 264 -18.99 -11.15 -9.16
CA SER A 264 -19.61 -11.76 -7.99
C SER A 264 -20.72 -10.86 -7.45
N ALA A 265 -21.92 -11.41 -7.26
CA ALA A 265 -23.08 -10.66 -6.76
C ALA A 265 -24.00 -11.57 -5.92
N PRO A 266 -24.97 -11.01 -5.16
CA PRO A 266 -25.92 -11.80 -4.37
C PRO A 266 -26.80 -12.75 -5.20
N SER A 267 -26.99 -12.49 -6.50
CA SER A 267 -27.79 -13.32 -7.40
C SER A 267 -27.22 -13.40 -8.82
N GLU A 268 -27.56 -14.46 -9.56
CA GLU A 268 -27.21 -14.61 -10.99
C GLU A 268 -27.73 -13.42 -11.82
N ALA A 269 -28.95 -12.96 -11.55
CA ALA A 269 -29.55 -11.85 -12.29
C ALA A 269 -28.76 -10.55 -12.09
N GLU A 270 -28.36 -10.23 -10.86
CA GLU A 270 -27.54 -9.06 -10.55
C GLU A 270 -26.13 -9.19 -11.15
N ALA A 271 -25.49 -10.36 -11.06
CA ALA A 271 -24.17 -10.59 -11.65
C ALA A 271 -24.19 -10.40 -13.17
N ARG A 272 -25.23 -10.90 -13.85
CA ARG A 272 -25.40 -10.73 -15.30
C ARG A 272 -25.73 -9.29 -15.69
N ALA A 273 -26.54 -8.59 -14.90
CA ALA A 273 -26.84 -7.19 -15.12
C ALA A 273 -25.58 -6.31 -14.98
N ALA A 274 -24.80 -6.53 -13.93
CA ALA A 274 -23.53 -5.85 -13.71
C ALA A 274 -22.52 -6.15 -14.83
N LEU A 275 -22.38 -7.43 -15.23
CA LEU A 275 -21.52 -7.81 -16.37
C LEU A 275 -21.91 -7.08 -17.67
N ALA A 276 -23.21 -6.92 -17.93
CA ALA A 276 -23.70 -6.18 -19.10
C ALA A 276 -23.46 -4.66 -19.01
N ASP A 277 -23.38 -4.11 -17.79
CA ASP A 277 -23.12 -2.69 -17.55
C ASP A 277 -21.63 -2.32 -17.62
N LEU A 278 -20.71 -3.29 -17.57
CA LEU A 278 -19.27 -3.01 -17.65
C LEU A 278 -18.88 -2.21 -18.90
N ARG A 279 -18.13 -1.12 -18.69
CA ARG A 279 -17.58 -0.25 -19.74
C ARG A 279 -16.07 -0.07 -19.54
N PRO A 280 -15.31 0.19 -20.62
CA PRO A 280 -13.92 0.60 -20.51
C PRO A 280 -13.78 1.83 -19.60
N VAL A 281 -12.84 1.76 -18.66
CA VAL A 281 -12.47 2.86 -17.77
C VAL A 281 -10.95 3.01 -17.76
N THR A 282 -10.45 4.17 -17.36
CA THR A 282 -9.00 4.39 -17.27
C THR A 282 -8.43 3.84 -15.97
N ALA A 283 -7.15 3.47 -15.97
CA ALA A 283 -6.43 3.11 -14.76
C ALA A 283 -6.50 4.22 -13.70
N GLN A 284 -6.41 5.49 -14.13
CA GLN A 284 -6.54 6.66 -13.26
C GLN A 284 -7.91 6.72 -12.56
N THR A 285 -8.99 6.44 -13.30
CA THR A 285 -10.35 6.39 -12.73
C THR A 285 -10.43 5.32 -11.65
N VAL A 286 -9.96 4.11 -11.93
CA VAL A 286 -10.03 3.00 -10.96
C VAL A 286 -9.09 3.20 -9.77
N ALA A 287 -7.93 3.83 -9.96
CA ALA A 287 -7.01 4.16 -8.88
C ALA A 287 -7.69 5.04 -7.83
N SER A 288 -8.53 5.99 -8.27
CA SER A 288 -9.27 6.90 -7.40
C SER A 288 -10.46 6.28 -6.64
N TYR A 289 -10.81 5.00 -6.89
CA TYR A 289 -11.87 4.30 -6.15
C TYR A 289 -11.44 4.11 -4.69
N ARG A 290 -12.27 4.59 -3.76
CA ARG A 290 -12.07 4.58 -2.31
C ARG A 290 -13.31 4.07 -1.60
#